data_AF-A0A0S8CQD0-F1
#
_entry.id   AF-A0A0S8CQD0-F1
#
_cell.length_a   1.000
_cell.length_b   1.000
_cell.length_c   1.000
_cell.angle_alpha   90.00
_cell.angle_beta   90.00
_cell.angle_gamma   90.00
#
_symmetry.space_group_name_H-M   'P 1'
#
loop_
_entity.id
_entity.type
_entity.pdbx_description
1 polymer ?
#
loop_
_entity_poly.entity_id
_entity_poly.type
_entity_poly.pdbx_seq_one_letter_code
_entity_poly.pdbx_strand_id
1 'polypeptide(L)'
;MSRNILVTGPPRCGKSTLIERVVGRIQKPMTGFFTREMRQGGKRVGFSIITMDGKESVLAHQDTKSRFRVGKYGVNLDHIDQIAVPSMVPAKADEIVVIDEIGKMECFSFLFRQTLLNVLNSDNSVLGSIALKGDKFIQNIRERADVLLIHITE
;
A
#
# COMPACT_ATOMS: atom_id res chain seq x y z
N MET A 1 2.00 -5.01 -22.41
CA MET A 1 0.68 -4.60 -21.89
C MET A 1 0.84 -4.27 -20.43
N SER A 2 0.31 -3.14 -19.96
CA SER A 2 0.42 -2.73 -18.55
C SER A 2 -0.39 -3.69 -17.67
N ARG A 3 0.29 -4.34 -16.72
CA ARG A 3 -0.32 -5.28 -15.74
C ARG A 3 -0.45 -4.67 -14.34
N ASN A 4 0.23 -3.55 -14.11
CA ASN A 4 0.25 -2.85 -12.85
C ASN A 4 -0.70 -1.66 -12.93
N ILE A 5 -1.80 -1.68 -12.18
CA ILE A 5 -2.78 -0.60 -12.14
C ILE A 5 -2.61 0.12 -10.80
N LEU A 6 -2.14 1.36 -10.86
CA LEU A 6 -1.95 2.19 -9.69
C LEU A 6 -2.87 3.39 -9.73
N VAL A 7 -3.53 3.65 -8.61
CA VAL A 7 -4.42 4.79 -8.41
C VAL A 7 -3.67 5.86 -7.64
N THR A 8 -3.68 7.09 -8.13
CA THR A 8 -3.07 8.23 -7.45
C THR A 8 -4.01 9.42 -7.35
N GLY A 9 -3.74 10.32 -6.42
CA GLY A 9 -4.58 11.46 -6.13
C GLY A 9 -4.33 12.01 -4.73
N PRO A 10 -4.94 13.18 -4.40
CA PRO A 10 -4.79 13.80 -3.10
C PRO A 10 -5.11 12.85 -1.93
N PRO A 11 -4.53 13.06 -0.74
CA PRO A 11 -4.95 12.33 0.45
C PRO A 11 -6.46 12.48 0.66
N ARG A 12 -7.15 11.37 1.01
CA ARG A 12 -8.59 11.31 1.27
C ARG A 12 -9.52 11.51 0.06
N CYS A 13 -9.04 11.48 -1.18
CA CYS A 13 -9.91 11.49 -2.38
C CYS A 13 -10.62 10.14 -2.67
N GLY A 14 -10.66 9.21 -1.72
CA GLY A 14 -11.37 7.93 -1.90
C GLY A 14 -10.62 6.81 -2.61
N LYS A 15 -9.29 6.91 -2.80
CA LYS A 15 -8.47 5.84 -3.44
C LYS A 15 -8.68 4.46 -2.81
N SER A 16 -8.53 4.35 -1.50
CA SER A 16 -8.75 3.10 -0.75
C SER A 16 -10.16 2.57 -0.98
N THR A 17 -11.17 3.44 -0.90
CA THR A 17 -12.57 3.06 -1.15
C THR A 17 -12.80 2.57 -2.59
N LEU A 18 -12.15 3.18 -3.59
CA LEU A 18 -12.22 2.68 -4.96
C LEU A 18 -11.60 1.29 -5.06
N ILE A 19 -10.40 1.08 -4.51
CA ILE A 19 -9.71 -0.20 -4.56
C ILE A 19 -10.54 -1.27 -3.85
N GLU A 20 -11.04 -1.00 -2.64
CA GLU A 20 -11.93 -1.92 -1.91
C GLU A 20 -13.16 -2.31 -2.74
N ARG A 21 -13.80 -1.36 -3.43
CA ARG A 21 -14.96 -1.62 -4.31
C ARG A 21 -14.59 -2.46 -5.53
N VAL A 22 -13.42 -2.23 -6.13
CA VAL A 22 -12.92 -3.01 -7.27
C VAL A 22 -12.59 -4.43 -6.83
N VAL A 23 -11.86 -4.58 -5.73
CA VAL A 23 -11.51 -5.87 -5.12
C VAL A 23 -12.77 -6.69 -4.85
N GLY A 24 -13.82 -6.09 -4.27
CA GLY A 24 -15.09 -6.77 -4.01
C GLY A 24 -15.87 -7.23 -5.25
N ARG A 25 -15.48 -6.83 -6.46
CA ARG A 25 -16.13 -7.22 -7.73
C ARG A 25 -15.33 -8.22 -8.55
N ILE A 26 -14.05 -8.41 -8.24
CA ILE A 26 -13.18 -9.31 -9.01
C ILE A 26 -13.28 -10.72 -8.43
N GLN A 27 -13.58 -11.69 -9.30
CA GLN A 27 -13.61 -13.13 -8.96
C GLN A 27 -12.28 -13.80 -9.28
N LYS A 28 -11.20 -13.33 -8.65
CA LYS A 28 -9.86 -13.95 -8.74
C LYS A 28 -9.25 -14.02 -7.34
N PRO A 29 -8.37 -15.00 -7.07
CA PRO A 29 -7.63 -15.02 -5.83
C PRO A 29 -6.75 -13.76 -5.72
N MET A 30 -6.59 -13.27 -4.49
CA MET A 30 -5.85 -12.05 -4.21
C MET A 30 -5.05 -12.19 -2.94
N THR A 31 -3.93 -11.47 -2.90
CA THR A 31 -3.10 -11.30 -1.71
C THR A 31 -2.76 -9.83 -1.52
N GLY A 32 -2.09 -9.50 -0.43
CA GLY A 32 -1.62 -8.16 -0.12
C GLY A 32 -2.37 -7.53 1.05
N PHE A 33 -2.48 -6.22 1.06
CA PHE A 33 -3.01 -5.49 2.21
C PHE A 33 -3.65 -4.13 1.85
N PHE A 34 -4.46 -3.66 2.80
CA PHE A 34 -5.00 -2.32 2.88
C PHE A 34 -4.44 -1.56 4.07
N THR A 35 -4.47 -0.24 3.99
CA THR A 35 -4.09 0.66 5.08
C THR A 35 -5.31 1.43 5.54
N ARG A 36 -5.62 1.39 6.84
CA ARG A 36 -6.78 2.08 7.40
C ARG A 36 -6.40 3.15 8.41
N GLU A 37 -7.12 4.27 8.42
CA GLU A 37 -6.98 5.29 9.45
C GLU A 37 -7.49 4.77 10.79
N MET A 38 -6.65 4.80 11.83
CA MET A 38 -7.08 4.58 13.20
C MET A 38 -7.58 5.90 13.79
N ARG A 39 -8.80 5.89 14.35
CA ARG A 39 -9.43 7.08 14.93
C ARG A 39 -9.87 6.84 16.38
N GLN A 40 -9.66 7.84 17.23
CA GLN A 40 -10.16 7.88 18.61
C GLN A 40 -10.73 9.28 18.88
N GLY A 41 -11.95 9.36 19.42
CA GLY A 41 -12.63 10.64 19.67
C GLY A 41 -12.72 11.55 18.43
N GLY A 42 -12.96 10.97 17.25
CA GLY A 42 -13.01 11.69 15.97
C GLY A 42 -11.67 12.16 15.41
N LYS A 43 -10.55 11.95 16.12
CA LYS A 43 -9.21 12.35 15.68
C LYS A 43 -8.42 11.15 15.18
N ARG A 44 -7.65 11.33 14.09
CA ARG A 44 -6.74 10.30 13.58
C ARG A 44 -5.52 10.16 14.50
N VAL A 45 -5.37 8.99 15.11
CA VAL A 45 -4.28 8.65 16.05
C VAL A 45 -3.19 7.79 15.42
N GLY A 46 -3.50 7.11 14.30
CA GLY A 46 -2.54 6.26 13.61
C GLY A 46 -3.10 5.64 12.33
N PHE A 47 -2.43 4.59 11.89
CA PHE A 47 -2.73 3.79 10.71
C PHE A 47 -2.49 2.32 11.01
N SER A 48 -3.37 1.44 10.53
CA SER A 48 -3.19 -0.02 10.58
C SER A 48 -3.03 -0.60 9.17
N ILE A 49 -2.25 -1.68 9.08
CA ILE A 49 -2.20 -2.60 7.94
C ILE A 49 -3.24 -3.69 8.21
N ILE A 50 -4.07 -4.00 7.22
CA ILE A 50 -5.01 -5.12 7.22
C ILE A 50 -4.74 -5.96 5.98
N THR A 51 -4.24 -7.17 6.15
CA THR A 51 -3.95 -8.08 5.05
C THR A 51 -5.22 -8.74 4.51
N MET A 52 -5.16 -9.24 3.28
CA MET A 52 -6.28 -9.94 2.63
C MET A 52 -6.67 -11.24 3.37
N ASP A 53 -5.75 -11.86 4.13
CA ASP A 53 -6.01 -13.01 5.01
C ASP A 53 -6.49 -12.61 6.42
N GLY A 54 -6.75 -11.32 6.65
CA GLY A 54 -7.39 -10.81 7.87
C GLY A 54 -6.46 -10.50 9.05
N LYS A 55 -5.13 -10.55 8.87
CA LYS A 55 -4.19 -10.09 9.90
C LYS A 55 -4.22 -8.56 9.98
N GLU A 56 -4.20 -8.04 11.18
CA GLU A 56 -4.13 -6.60 11.43
C GLU A 56 -2.90 -6.25 12.28
N SER A 57 -2.24 -5.15 11.94
CA SER A 57 -1.11 -4.62 12.72
C SER A 57 -1.00 -3.11 12.60
N VAL A 58 -0.41 -2.46 13.62
CA VAL A 58 -0.23 -1.00 13.63
C VAL A 58 0.94 -0.61 12.73
N LEU A 59 0.66 0.09 11.63
CA LEU A 59 1.67 0.66 10.73
C LEU A 59 2.38 1.85 11.38
N ALA A 60 1.61 2.79 11.91
CA ALA A 60 2.14 4.00 12.52
C ALA A 60 1.18 4.56 13.56
N HIS A 61 1.72 5.07 14.66
CA HIS A 61 0.92 5.68 15.74
C HIS A 61 1.58 6.96 16.23
N GLN A 62 0.78 7.90 16.75
CA GLN A 62 1.31 9.14 17.33
C GLN A 62 2.17 8.88 18.59
N ASP A 63 1.88 7.80 19.31
CA ASP A 63 2.59 7.39 20.53
C ASP A 63 3.76 6.43 20.26
N THR A 64 3.93 5.98 19.00
CA THR A 64 5.08 5.17 18.61
C THR A 64 6.36 6.00 18.66
N LYS A 65 7.33 5.55 19.47
CA LYS A 65 8.69 6.10 19.47
C LYS A 65 9.51 5.47 18.35
N SER A 66 9.65 6.18 17.24
CA SER A 66 10.44 5.74 16.09
C SER A 66 11.23 6.91 15.51
N ARG A 67 12.44 6.62 15.00
CA ARG A 67 13.23 7.58 14.22
C ARG A 67 12.62 7.83 12.84
N PHE A 68 11.82 6.89 12.35
CA PHE A 68 11.08 7.01 11.09
C PHE A 68 9.71 7.60 11.38
N ARG A 69 9.46 8.80 10.87
CA ARG A 69 8.24 9.55 11.17
C ARG A 69 7.67 10.24 9.93
N VAL A 70 6.35 10.37 9.92
CA VAL A 70 5.61 11.24 9.00
C VAL A 70 4.69 12.14 9.81
N GLY A 71 5.05 13.42 9.91
CA GLY A 71 4.40 14.34 10.84
C GLY A 71 4.54 13.83 12.28
N LYS A 72 3.41 13.73 13.00
CA LYS A 72 3.39 13.24 14.38
C LYS A 72 3.48 11.71 14.50
N TYR A 73 3.28 10.95 13.44
CA TYR A 73 3.19 9.49 13.51
C TYR A 73 4.56 8.84 13.42
N GLY A 74 4.93 8.04 14.42
CA GLY A 74 6.08 7.15 14.36
C GLY A 74 5.71 5.86 13.63
N VAL A 75 6.57 5.41 12.72
CA VAL A 75 6.35 4.23 11.87
C VAL A 75 6.99 3.00 12.50
N ASN A 76 6.25 1.89 12.54
CA ASN A 76 6.70 0.58 13.01
C ASN A 76 7.24 -0.24 11.83
N LEU A 77 8.55 -0.20 11.58
CA LEU A 77 9.15 -0.96 10.47
C LEU A 77 9.01 -2.47 10.66
N ASP A 78 9.18 -2.97 11.88
CA ASP A 78 9.07 -4.39 12.17
C ASP A 78 7.68 -4.94 11.78
N HIS A 79 6.63 -4.16 11.99
CA HIS A 79 5.28 -4.55 11.62
C HIS A 79 5.06 -4.54 10.09
N ILE A 80 5.67 -3.59 9.37
CA ILE A 80 5.67 -3.61 7.90
C ILE A 80 6.36 -4.89 7.41
N ASP A 81 7.54 -5.18 7.96
CA ASP A 81 8.39 -6.29 7.52
C ASP A 81 7.80 -7.67 7.85
N GLN A 82 7.06 -7.79 8.96
CA GLN A 82 6.46 -9.05 9.39
C GLN A 82 5.05 -9.29 8.84
N ILE A 83 4.32 -8.24 8.46
CA ILE A 83 2.91 -8.35 8.06
C ILE A 83 2.69 -7.92 6.61
N ALA A 84 3.03 -6.67 6.27
CA ALA A 84 2.80 -6.15 4.92
C ALA A 84 3.68 -6.87 3.89
N VAL A 85 4.98 -7.00 4.14
CA VAL A 85 5.93 -7.60 3.20
C VAL A 85 5.55 -9.03 2.79
N PRO A 86 5.28 -9.97 3.73
CA PRO A 86 4.90 -11.33 3.35
C PRO A 86 3.55 -11.37 2.62
N SER A 87 2.61 -10.49 2.96
CA SER A 87 1.30 -10.45 2.29
C SER A 87 1.40 -10.07 0.81
N MET A 88 2.43 -9.31 0.41
CA MET A 88 2.62 -8.89 -0.98
C MET A 88 3.08 -10.03 -1.91
N VAL A 89 3.56 -11.15 -1.36
CA VAL A 89 4.13 -12.24 -2.15
C VAL A 89 3.00 -13.20 -2.58
N PRO A 90 2.68 -13.28 -3.88
CA PRO A 90 1.64 -14.20 -4.36
C PRO A 90 2.10 -15.65 -4.22
N ALA A 91 1.18 -16.52 -3.80
CA ALA A 91 1.38 -17.97 -3.74
C ALA A 91 1.04 -18.65 -5.07
N LYS A 92 0.22 -17.98 -5.92
CA LYS A 92 -0.23 -18.51 -7.21
C LYS A 92 0.03 -17.53 -8.35
N ALA A 93 0.20 -18.05 -9.57
CA ALA A 93 0.47 -17.24 -10.75
C ALA A 93 -0.73 -16.36 -11.17
N ASP A 94 -1.97 -16.73 -10.80
CA ASP A 94 -3.19 -16.01 -11.15
C ASP A 94 -3.67 -15.02 -10.08
N GLU A 95 -2.95 -14.92 -8.96
CA GLU A 95 -3.26 -14.00 -7.87
C GLU A 95 -3.00 -12.54 -8.24
N ILE A 96 -3.92 -11.66 -7.84
CA ILE A 96 -3.73 -10.21 -7.90
C ILE A 96 -3.13 -9.75 -6.58
N VAL A 97 -2.05 -8.97 -6.65
CA VAL A 97 -1.44 -8.36 -5.46
C VAL A 97 -2.05 -6.99 -5.22
N VAL A 98 -2.69 -6.82 -4.07
CA VAL A 98 -3.35 -5.60 -3.63
C VAL A 98 -2.44 -4.81 -2.68
N ILE A 99 -2.14 -3.56 -3.00
CA ILE A 99 -1.26 -2.71 -2.18
C ILE A 99 -1.90 -1.33 -2.01
N ASP A 100 -2.52 -1.09 -0.86
CA ASP A 100 -3.07 0.23 -0.50
C ASP A 100 -2.44 0.66 0.85
N GLU A 101 -1.50 1.60 0.93
CA GLU A 101 -0.95 2.49 -0.11
C GLU A 101 0.58 2.29 -0.28
N ILE A 102 1.10 2.51 -1.49
CA ILE A 102 2.53 2.73 -1.75
C ILE A 102 2.86 4.18 -1.34
N GLY A 103 3.12 4.35 -0.05
CA GLY A 103 3.33 5.64 0.58
C GLY A 103 4.71 5.79 1.22
N LYS A 104 4.94 6.99 1.76
CA LYS A 104 6.19 7.33 2.45
C LYS A 104 6.43 6.47 3.71
N MET A 105 5.37 6.05 4.40
CA MET A 105 5.48 5.28 5.65
C MET A 105 6.03 3.88 5.38
N GLU A 106 5.43 3.19 4.42
CA GLU A 106 5.78 1.84 3.98
C GLU A 106 7.18 1.84 3.34
N CYS A 107 7.47 2.85 2.52
CA CYS A 107 8.77 3.00 1.86
C CYS A 107 9.94 3.36 2.80
N PHE A 108 9.72 3.56 4.10
CA PHE A 108 10.84 3.56 5.05
C PHE A 108 11.44 2.16 5.24
N SER A 109 10.66 1.09 5.03
CA SER A 109 11.18 -0.28 5.03
C SER A 109 11.93 -0.57 3.74
N PHE A 110 13.16 -1.07 3.89
CA PHE A 110 13.94 -1.57 2.76
C PHE A 110 13.31 -2.83 2.16
N LEU A 111 12.84 -3.76 3.01
CA LEU A 111 12.21 -5.00 2.58
C LEU A 111 10.92 -4.74 1.80
N PHE A 112 10.13 -3.75 2.23
CA PHE A 112 8.96 -3.30 1.48
C PHE A 112 9.32 -2.82 0.09
N ARG A 113 10.32 -1.94 -0.02
CA ARG A 113 10.76 -1.41 -1.32
C ARG A 113 11.28 -2.50 -2.25
N GLN A 114 12.07 -3.43 -1.72
CA GLN A 114 12.59 -4.57 -2.49
C GLN A 114 11.45 -5.48 -2.97
N THR A 115 10.54 -5.83 -2.07
CA THR A 115 9.41 -6.73 -2.39
C THR A 115 8.46 -6.08 -3.39
N LEU A 116 8.19 -4.79 -3.25
CA LEU A 116 7.38 -4.03 -4.21
C LEU A 116 7.98 -4.09 -5.62
N LEU A 117 9.30 -3.89 -5.76
CA LEU A 117 9.96 -3.99 -7.06
C LEU A 117 9.86 -5.41 -7.65
N ASN A 118 10.05 -6.44 -6.82
CA ASN A 118 9.94 -7.84 -7.27
C ASN A 118 8.53 -8.15 -7.77
N VAL A 119 7.50 -7.72 -7.03
CA VAL A 119 6.10 -7.95 -7.38
C VAL A 119 5.70 -7.17 -8.64
N LEU A 120 6.10 -5.91 -8.76
CA LEU A 120 5.85 -5.12 -9.98
C LEU A 120 6.55 -5.69 -11.22
N ASN A 121 7.66 -6.40 -11.05
CA ASN A 121 8.38 -7.08 -12.13
C ASN A 121 7.88 -8.51 -12.40
N SER A 122 6.94 -9.02 -11.59
CA SER A 122 6.42 -10.39 -11.73
C SER A 122 5.30 -10.48 -12.78
N ASP A 123 4.87 -11.71 -13.08
CA ASP A 123 3.74 -11.93 -13.97
C ASP A 123 2.37 -11.61 -13.34
N ASN A 124 2.31 -11.58 -12.00
CA ASN A 124 1.10 -11.25 -11.24
C ASN A 124 0.69 -9.80 -11.47
N SER A 125 -0.61 -9.56 -11.57
CA SER A 125 -1.12 -8.18 -11.70
C SER A 125 -1.09 -7.47 -10.35
N VAL A 126 -0.67 -6.21 -10.33
CA VAL A 126 -0.70 -5.37 -9.14
C VAL A 126 -1.85 -4.38 -9.24
N LEU A 127 -2.68 -4.32 -8.22
CA LEU A 127 -3.70 -3.28 -8.03
C LEU A 127 -3.36 -2.52 -6.75
N GLY A 128 -3.14 -1.23 -6.83
CA GLY A 128 -2.78 -0.48 -5.64
C GLY A 128 -3.03 1.00 -5.72
N SER A 129 -2.82 1.68 -4.60
CA SER A 129 -2.74 3.14 -4.57
C SER A 129 -1.29 3.57 -4.38
N ILE A 130 -0.95 4.74 -4.92
CA ILE A 130 0.39 5.32 -4.80
C ILE A 130 0.29 6.81 -4.51
N ALA A 131 1.14 7.26 -3.59
CA ALA A 131 1.14 8.65 -3.14
C ALA A 131 1.40 9.62 -4.31
N LEU A 132 0.59 10.68 -4.39
CA LEU A 132 0.72 11.71 -5.43
C LEU A 132 2.06 12.46 -5.35
N LYS A 133 2.65 12.52 -4.16
CA LYS A 133 3.98 13.09 -3.90
C LYS A 133 4.78 12.09 -3.07
N GLY A 134 6.07 12.00 -3.35
CA GLY A 134 6.96 11.07 -2.68
C GLY A 134 8.42 11.39 -2.99
N ASP A 135 9.31 10.54 -2.50
CA ASP A 135 10.72 10.59 -2.88
C ASP A 135 10.95 10.06 -4.31
N LYS A 136 12.22 10.01 -4.73
CA LYS A 136 12.59 9.48 -6.05
C LYS A 136 12.12 8.05 -6.26
N PHE A 137 11.98 7.25 -5.20
CA PHE A 137 11.51 5.87 -5.34
C PHE A 137 10.05 5.83 -5.76
N ILE A 138 9.17 6.52 -5.02
CA ILE A 138 7.74 6.59 -5.35
C ILE A 138 7.54 7.24 -6.74
N GLN A 139 8.36 8.25 -7.08
CA GLN A 139 8.35 8.84 -8.42
C GLN A 139 8.68 7.80 -9.49
N ASN A 140 9.78 7.07 -9.34
CA ASN A 140 10.20 6.06 -10.32
C ASN A 140 9.15 4.97 -10.51
N ILE A 141 8.42 4.56 -9.46
CA ILE A 141 7.33 3.58 -9.60
C ILE A 141 6.19 4.12 -10.48
N ARG A 142 5.81 5.39 -10.32
CA ARG A 142 4.75 6.02 -11.14
C ARG A 142 5.14 6.18 -12.61
N GLU A 143 6.42 6.36 -12.88
CA GLU A 143 6.96 6.59 -14.24
C GLU A 143 7.30 5.29 -14.98
N ARG A 144 7.08 4.11 -14.37
CA ARG A 144 7.33 2.84 -15.04
C ARG A 144 6.43 2.66 -16.26
N ALA A 145 7.00 2.19 -17.36
CA ALA A 145 6.27 1.95 -18.60
C ALA A 145 5.20 0.85 -18.50
N ASP A 146 5.29 -0.05 -17.52
CA ASP A 146 4.35 -1.14 -17.28
C ASP A 146 3.26 -0.80 -16.25
N VAL A 147 3.25 0.44 -15.74
CA VAL A 147 2.23 0.98 -14.83
C VAL A 147 1.19 1.77 -15.61
N LEU A 148 -0.07 1.39 -15.46
CA LEU A 148 -1.22 2.23 -15.78
C LEU A 148 -1.56 3.07 -14.55
N LEU A 149 -1.23 4.36 -14.61
CA LEU A 149 -1.49 5.31 -13.53
C LEU A 149 -2.84 6.02 -13.75
N ILE A 150 -3.78 5.80 -12.84
CA ILE A 150 -5.10 6.43 -12.86
C ILE A 150 -5.14 7.56 -11.85
N HIS A 151 -5.37 8.78 -12.33
CA HIS A 151 -5.53 9.96 -11.47
C HIS A 151 -6.98 10.13 -11.05
N ILE A 152 -7.23 10.19 -9.73
CA ILE A 152 -8.53 10.54 -9.16
C ILE A 152 -8.49 11.97 -8.68
N THR A 153 -9.44 12.76 -9.17
CA THR A 153 -9.55 14.19 -8.88
C THR A 153 -10.61 14.51 -7.84
N GLU A 154 -11.72 13.77 -7.76
CA GLU A 154 -12.82 13.93 -6.80
C GLU A 154 -13.80 12.75 -6.90
#